data_AF-A0A6L8EKR3-F1
#
_entry.id   AF-A0A6L8EKR3-F1
#
_cell.length_a   1.000
_cell.length_b   1.000
_cell.length_c   1.000
_cell.angle_alpha   90.00
_cell.angle_beta   90.00
_cell.angle_gamma   90.00
#
_symmetry.space_group_name_H-M   'P 1'
#
loop_
_entity.id
_entity.type
_entity.pdbx_description
1 polymer ?
#
loop_
_entity_poly.entity_id
_entity_poly.type
_entity_poly.pdbx_seq_one_letter_code
_entity_poly.pdbx_strand_id
1 'polypeptide(L)'
;TQRDGLSHQPQSTIRRQRVRKTGFIYYACIPPISALHGTGVGKLFDSIDRITRSWRQDFNASTITAFLNEALTANPPPMVRGRRIKLKYAHLGGYDPIRIIVHGNQTRDTPAHYRRYLANYFRKRMNLTGTPVFIEFKHGDNPYKASGNTLTRRQLRKRRRLIEHSRKR
;
A
#
# COMPACT_ATOMS: atom_id res chain seq x y z
N THR A 1 -15.53 -24.54 3.92
CA THR A 1 -16.13 -24.99 2.65
C THR A 1 -16.22 -26.50 2.67
N GLN A 2 -17.42 -27.07 2.77
CA GLN A 2 -17.62 -28.53 2.86
C GLN A 2 -17.00 -29.25 1.65
N ARG A 3 -16.19 -30.27 1.92
CA ARG A 3 -15.38 -30.99 0.93
C ARG A 3 -16.13 -32.19 0.31
N ASP A 4 -17.19 -32.68 0.98
CA ASP A 4 -17.61 -34.09 0.82
C ASP A 4 -18.99 -34.26 0.16
N GLY A 5 -19.39 -33.31 -0.71
CA GLY A 5 -20.62 -33.40 -1.51
C GLY A 5 -20.42 -33.08 -3.00
N LEU A 6 -19.17 -33.10 -3.48
CA LEU A 6 -18.84 -32.65 -4.84
C LEU A 6 -18.87 -33.84 -5.81
N SER A 7 -20.02 -34.06 -6.45
CA SER A 7 -20.12 -34.89 -7.64
C SER A 7 -19.23 -34.33 -8.76
N HIS A 8 -18.32 -35.15 -9.27
CA HIS A 8 -17.61 -35.09 -10.57
C HIS A 8 -17.03 -33.75 -11.09
N GLN A 9 -16.85 -32.71 -10.29
CA GLN A 9 -16.09 -31.53 -10.71
C GLN A 9 -14.60 -31.75 -10.45
N PRO A 10 -13.71 -31.64 -11.46
CA PRO A 10 -12.27 -31.69 -11.25
C PRO A 10 -11.85 -30.65 -10.19
N GLN A 11 -11.02 -31.03 -9.23
CA GLN A 11 -10.54 -30.14 -8.17
C GLN A 11 -9.87 -28.86 -8.72
N SER A 12 -9.34 -28.93 -9.94
CA SER A 12 -8.78 -27.81 -10.70
C SER A 12 -9.82 -26.73 -11.04
N THR A 13 -11.04 -27.11 -11.42
CA THR A 13 -12.14 -26.20 -11.76
C THR A 13 -12.58 -25.41 -10.53
N ILE A 14 -12.76 -26.09 -9.39
CA ILE A 14 -13.15 -25.47 -8.12
C ILE A 14 -12.06 -24.53 -7.61
N ARG A 15 -10.78 -24.94 -7.71
CA ARG A 15 -9.64 -24.07 -7.40
C ARG A 15 -9.64 -22.81 -8.27
N ARG A 16 -9.85 -22.95 -9.58
CA ARG A 16 -9.88 -21.82 -10.53
C ARG A 16 -11.02 -20.86 -10.23
N GLN A 17 -12.22 -21.38 -9.92
CA GLN A 17 -13.37 -20.56 -9.54
C GLN A 17 -13.15 -19.84 -8.21
N ARG A 18 -12.52 -20.49 -7.22
CA ARG A 18 -12.13 -19.81 -5.96
C ARG A 18 -11.21 -18.64 -6.23
N VAL A 19 -10.08 -18.86 -6.93
CA VAL A 19 -9.10 -17.79 -7.21
C VAL A 19 -9.74 -16.61 -7.93
N ARG A 20 -10.64 -16.87 -8.88
CA ARG A 20 -11.40 -15.81 -9.58
C ARG A 20 -12.29 -15.00 -8.63
N LYS A 21 -13.05 -15.68 -7.76
CA LYS A 21 -14.01 -15.04 -6.85
C LYS A 21 -13.34 -14.40 -5.63
N THR A 22 -12.18 -14.89 -5.19
CA THR A 22 -11.47 -14.42 -3.99
C THR A 22 -10.15 -13.71 -4.31
N GLY A 23 -10.01 -13.14 -5.50
CA GLY A 23 -8.79 -12.44 -5.91
C GLY A 23 -8.38 -11.28 -4.99
N PHE A 24 -9.32 -10.71 -4.25
CA PHE A 24 -9.09 -9.65 -3.27
C PHE A 24 -8.48 -10.16 -1.94
N ILE A 25 -8.57 -11.46 -1.64
CA ILE A 25 -7.99 -12.11 -0.44
C ILE A 25 -6.76 -12.95 -0.81
N TYR A 26 -5.99 -12.51 -1.80
CA TYR A 26 -4.79 -13.23 -2.29
C TYR A 26 -3.71 -13.44 -1.22
N TYR A 27 -3.81 -12.75 -0.09
CA TYR A 27 -2.91 -12.89 1.06
C TYR A 27 -3.30 -14.05 1.99
N ALA A 28 -4.57 -14.51 1.98
CA ALA A 28 -5.04 -15.54 2.91
C ALA A 28 -4.61 -16.93 2.47
N CYS A 29 -3.98 -17.66 3.41
CA CYS A 29 -3.75 -19.10 3.27
C CYS A 29 -4.99 -19.83 3.82
N ILE A 30 -5.89 -20.28 2.94
CA ILE A 30 -7.09 -21.01 3.34
C ILE A 30 -6.86 -22.51 3.07
N PRO A 31 -6.54 -23.33 4.09
CA PRO A 31 -6.45 -24.77 3.91
C PRO A 31 -7.83 -25.36 3.58
N PRO A 32 -7.93 -26.41 2.75
CA PRO A 32 -9.18 -27.14 2.57
C PRO A 32 -9.53 -27.87 3.87
N ILE A 33 -10.75 -27.66 4.38
CA ILE A 33 -11.26 -28.27 5.60
C ILE A 33 -12.57 -29.01 5.33
N SER A 34 -12.82 -30.10 6.04
CA SER A 34 -14.14 -30.73 6.14
C SER A 34 -14.62 -30.63 7.58
N ALA A 35 -15.70 -29.87 7.79
CA ALA A 35 -16.31 -29.72 9.11
C ALA A 35 -17.05 -30.99 9.54
N LEU A 36 -17.57 -31.76 8.59
CA LEU A 36 -18.34 -32.99 8.85
C LEU A 36 -17.44 -34.11 9.40
N HIS A 37 -16.22 -34.23 8.88
CA HIS A 37 -15.28 -35.29 9.23
C HIS A 37 -14.09 -34.78 10.08
N GLY A 38 -14.13 -33.53 10.56
CA GLY A 38 -13.04 -32.90 11.32
C GLY A 38 -11.71 -32.76 10.57
N THR A 39 -11.67 -33.08 9.27
CA THR A 39 -10.43 -33.13 8.50
C THR A 39 -9.89 -31.72 8.23
N GLY A 40 -8.64 -31.46 8.63
CA GLY A 40 -7.96 -30.19 8.37
C GLY A 40 -8.20 -29.09 9.39
N VAL A 41 -8.93 -29.36 10.49
CA VAL A 41 -9.16 -28.40 11.58
C VAL A 41 -7.87 -28.07 12.34
N GLY A 42 -7.00 -29.05 12.62
CA GLY A 42 -5.68 -28.76 13.24
C GLY A 42 -4.82 -27.81 12.41
N LYS A 43 -4.77 -28.02 11.08
CA LYS A 43 -4.03 -27.15 10.15
C LYS A 43 -4.57 -25.71 10.11
N LEU A 44 -5.85 -25.51 10.45
CA LEU A 44 -6.43 -24.19 10.56
C LEU A 44 -5.85 -23.44 11.76
N PHE A 45 -5.81 -24.09 12.94
CA PHE A 45 -5.23 -23.49 14.15
C PHE A 45 -3.74 -23.20 13.98
N ASP A 46 -2.97 -24.11 13.37
CA ASP A 46 -1.55 -23.86 13.05
C ASP A 46 -1.37 -22.62 12.16
N SER A 47 -2.29 -22.43 11.20
CA SER A 47 -2.26 -21.28 10.30
C SER A 47 -2.59 -19.99 11.04
N ILE A 48 -3.55 -20.01 11.96
CA ILE A 48 -3.90 -18.86 12.81
C ILE A 48 -2.69 -18.46 13.65
N ASP A 49 -2.07 -19.40 14.36
CA ASP A 49 -0.90 -19.13 15.19
C ASP A 49 0.26 -18.54 14.39
N ARG A 50 0.50 -19.06 13.18
CA ARG A 50 1.53 -18.53 12.28
C ARG A 50 1.24 -17.08 11.87
N ILE A 51 -0.02 -16.77 11.54
CA ILE A 51 -0.46 -15.42 11.20
C ILE A 51 -0.28 -14.48 12.39
N THR A 52 -0.73 -14.91 13.58
CA THR A 52 -0.64 -14.18 14.84
C THR A 52 0.80 -13.97 15.33
N ARG A 53 1.75 -14.84 14.94
CA ARG A 53 3.18 -14.59 15.18
C ARG A 53 3.76 -13.58 14.18
N SER A 54 3.35 -13.66 12.91
CA SER A 54 3.90 -12.80 11.85
C SER A 54 3.60 -11.31 12.05
N TRP A 55 2.39 -10.96 12.47
CA TRP A 55 2.00 -9.55 12.66
C TRP A 55 2.48 -8.93 13.98
N ARG A 56 2.98 -9.73 14.93
CA ARG A 56 3.48 -9.30 16.25
C ARG A 56 4.97 -8.97 16.21
N GLN A 57 5.58 -9.08 15.04
CA GLN A 57 6.98 -8.70 14.85
C GLN A 57 7.10 -7.19 14.96
N ASP A 58 7.99 -6.72 15.84
CA ASP A 58 8.28 -5.31 15.98
C ASP A 58 9.20 -4.83 14.86
N PHE A 59 8.75 -3.80 14.15
CA PHE A 59 9.56 -3.14 13.14
C PHE A 59 9.75 -1.68 13.53
N ASN A 60 11.01 -1.27 13.68
CA ASN A 60 11.32 0.13 13.91
C ASN A 60 11.07 0.96 12.62
N ALA A 61 10.92 2.27 12.78
CA ALA A 61 10.66 3.16 11.64
C ALA A 61 11.83 3.23 10.65
N SER A 62 13.07 3.03 11.11
CA SER A 62 14.27 3.06 10.25
C SER A 62 14.32 1.87 9.29
N THR A 63 14.02 0.65 9.77
CA THR A 63 13.92 -0.56 8.96
C THR A 63 12.81 -0.44 7.92
N ILE A 64 11.65 0.11 8.28
CA ILE A 64 10.55 0.30 7.33
C ILE A 64 10.91 1.33 6.27
N THR A 65 11.60 2.40 6.67
CA THR A 65 12.10 3.40 5.73
C THR A 65 13.18 2.82 4.82
N ALA A 66 14.04 1.94 5.32
CA ALA A 66 15.01 1.22 4.49
C ALA A 66 14.31 0.35 3.44
N PHE A 67 13.29 -0.43 3.84
CA PHE A 67 12.49 -1.24 2.91
C PHE A 67 11.76 -0.37 1.88
N LEU A 68 11.27 0.81 2.27
CA LEU A 68 10.70 1.77 1.33
C LEU A 68 11.74 2.19 0.28
N ASN A 69 12.95 2.54 0.70
CA ASN A 69 14.02 2.97 -0.20
C ASN A 69 14.47 1.86 -1.16
N GLU A 70 14.54 0.61 -0.67
CA GLU A 70 14.79 -0.56 -1.52
C GLU A 70 13.68 -0.71 -2.59
N ALA A 71 12.40 -0.57 -2.20
CA ALA A 71 11.27 -0.63 -3.13
C ALA A 71 11.31 0.50 -4.17
N LEU A 72 11.64 1.72 -3.75
CA LEU A 72 11.75 2.88 -4.63
C LEU A 72 12.87 2.73 -5.65
N THR A 73 13.97 2.09 -5.26
CA THR A 73 15.10 1.79 -6.14
C THR A 73 14.72 0.72 -7.16
N ALA A 74 14.03 -0.33 -6.73
CA ALA A 74 13.60 -1.43 -7.59
C ALA A 74 12.49 -1.01 -8.58
N ASN A 75 11.54 -0.18 -8.14
CA ASN A 75 10.45 0.29 -8.97
C ASN A 75 10.12 1.76 -8.63
N PRO A 76 10.69 2.72 -9.35
CA PRO A 76 10.49 4.13 -9.06
C PRO A 76 9.02 4.57 -9.27
N PRO A 77 8.51 5.53 -8.46
CA PRO A 77 7.17 6.05 -8.64
C PRO A 77 6.99 6.73 -10.01
N PRO A 78 5.81 6.61 -10.64
CA PRO A 78 5.51 7.29 -11.89
C PRO A 78 5.50 8.82 -11.70
N MET A 79 5.72 9.55 -12.78
CA MET A 79 5.51 10.99 -12.81
C MET A 79 4.02 11.29 -12.98
N VAL A 80 3.52 12.27 -12.22
CA VAL A 80 2.13 12.73 -12.31
C VAL A 80 2.16 14.23 -12.56
N ARG A 81 1.45 14.69 -13.61
CA ARG A 81 1.37 16.12 -14.00
C ARG A 81 2.75 16.79 -14.15
N GLY A 82 3.69 16.08 -14.77
CA GLY A 82 5.05 16.59 -15.03
C GLY A 82 5.94 16.68 -13.79
N ARG A 83 5.51 16.16 -12.63
CA ARG A 83 6.30 16.15 -11.40
C ARG A 83 6.43 14.73 -10.86
N ARG A 84 7.58 14.43 -10.27
CA ARG A 84 7.85 13.12 -9.65
C ARG A 84 7.31 13.09 -8.21
N ILE A 85 6.61 12.02 -7.87
CA ILE A 85 6.20 11.74 -6.48
C ILE A 85 7.46 11.44 -5.66
N LYS A 86 7.60 12.09 -4.50
CA LYS A 86 8.75 11.89 -3.61
C LYS A 86 8.27 11.27 -2.30
N LEU A 87 8.41 9.96 -2.16
CA LEU A 87 8.20 9.25 -0.89
C LEU A 87 9.50 9.32 -0.09
N LYS A 88 9.44 9.78 1.17
CA LYS A 88 10.62 10.14 1.97
C LYS A 88 10.93 9.12 3.07
N TYR A 89 9.92 8.76 3.85
CA TYR A 89 10.06 7.82 4.96
C TYR A 89 8.72 7.13 5.22
N ALA A 90 8.77 6.04 6.00
CA ALA A 90 7.60 5.30 6.38
C ALA A 90 7.72 4.73 7.79
N HIS A 91 6.58 4.51 8.44
CA HIS A 91 6.48 3.91 9.77
C HIS A 91 5.20 3.08 9.91
N LEU A 92 5.12 2.27 10.96
CA LEU A 92 3.88 1.56 11.29
C LEU A 92 2.84 2.53 11.86
N GLY A 93 1.66 2.52 11.28
CA GLY A 93 0.47 3.21 11.80
C GLY A 93 -0.37 2.35 12.73
N GLY A 94 -0.06 1.06 12.87
CA GLY A 94 -0.74 0.14 13.75
C GLY A 94 -0.54 -1.32 13.36
N TYR A 95 -0.76 -2.18 14.34
CA TYR A 95 -0.85 -3.63 14.20
C TYR A 95 -2.33 -4.02 14.26
N ASP A 96 -2.77 -4.95 13.41
CA ASP A 96 -4.17 -5.37 13.25
C ASP A 96 -5.18 -4.31 12.74
N PRO A 97 -5.27 -4.09 11.41
CA PRO A 97 -4.43 -4.64 10.36
C PRO A 97 -3.10 -3.88 10.25
N ILE A 98 -2.06 -4.52 9.69
CA ILE A 98 -0.75 -3.87 9.48
C ILE A 98 -0.93 -2.66 8.55
N ARG A 99 -0.78 -1.47 9.13
CA ARG A 99 -0.82 -0.20 8.42
C ARG A 99 0.58 0.38 8.33
N ILE A 100 1.02 0.70 7.12
CA ILE A 100 2.27 1.40 6.87
C ILE A 100 1.93 2.78 6.34
N ILE A 101 2.33 3.79 7.10
CA ILE A 101 2.12 5.19 6.77
C ILE A 101 3.37 5.68 6.04
N VAL A 102 3.18 6.12 4.80
CA VAL A 102 4.24 6.65 3.95
C VAL A 102 4.09 8.16 3.82
N HIS A 103 5.16 8.87 4.14
CA HIS A 103 5.22 10.34 4.08
C HIS A 103 6.00 10.81 2.87
N GLY A 104 5.60 11.95 2.32
CA GLY A 104 6.26 12.50 1.15
C GLY A 104 5.56 13.69 0.50
N ASN A 105 6.04 14.05 -0.68
CA ASN A 105 5.47 15.10 -1.52
C ASN A 105 4.66 14.48 -2.66
N GLN A 106 3.51 15.09 -2.97
CA GLN A 106 2.55 14.60 -3.98
C GLN A 106 2.06 13.17 -3.71
N THR A 107 2.06 12.78 -2.44
CA THR A 107 1.61 11.45 -1.99
C THR A 107 0.14 11.18 -2.31
N ARG A 108 -0.70 12.24 -2.37
CA ARG A 108 -2.12 12.16 -2.78
C ARG A 108 -2.31 11.73 -4.24
N ASP A 109 -1.34 12.04 -5.10
CA ASP A 109 -1.39 11.72 -6.53
C ASP A 109 -0.84 10.32 -6.83
N THR A 110 -0.47 9.55 -5.80
CA THR A 110 0.05 8.19 -5.98
C THR A 110 -1.01 7.25 -6.53
N PRO A 111 -0.81 6.64 -7.72
CA PRO A 111 -1.79 5.75 -8.32
C PRO A 111 -2.05 4.50 -7.48
N ALA A 112 -3.27 3.95 -7.58
CA ALA A 112 -3.69 2.75 -6.84
C ALA A 112 -2.80 1.52 -7.14
N HIS A 113 -2.32 1.38 -8.38
CA HIS A 113 -1.41 0.28 -8.74
C HIS A 113 -0.07 0.36 -7.98
N TYR A 114 0.45 1.57 -7.76
CA TYR A 114 1.70 1.77 -7.03
C TYR A 114 1.51 1.53 -5.53
N ARG A 115 0.35 1.91 -4.97
CA ARG A 115 -0.07 1.54 -3.61
C ARG A 115 -0.08 0.01 -3.43
N ARG A 116 -0.66 -0.72 -4.39
CA ARG A 116 -0.70 -2.19 -4.39
C ARG A 116 0.70 -2.81 -4.55
N TYR A 117 1.57 -2.19 -5.34
CA TYR A 117 2.97 -2.59 -5.44
C TYR A 117 3.68 -2.49 -4.07
N LEU A 118 3.61 -1.34 -3.40
CA LEU A 118 4.22 -1.15 -2.09
C LEU A 118 3.65 -2.11 -1.05
N ALA A 119 2.32 -2.29 -1.01
CA ALA A 119 1.68 -3.25 -0.11
C ALA A 119 2.24 -4.67 -0.28
N ASN A 120 2.41 -5.11 -1.54
CA ASN A 120 2.98 -6.41 -1.84
C ASN A 120 4.48 -6.50 -1.53
N TYR A 121 5.22 -5.41 -1.75
CA TYR A 121 6.64 -5.34 -1.43
C TYR A 121 6.87 -5.51 0.07
N PHE A 122 6.20 -4.69 0.90
CA PHE A 122 6.28 -4.79 2.35
C PHE A 122 5.83 -6.15 2.86
N ARG A 123 4.70 -6.68 2.35
CA ARG A 123 4.23 -8.01 2.72
C ARG A 123 5.28 -9.10 2.52
N LYS A 124 5.99 -9.07 1.38
CA LYS A 124 7.09 -10.00 1.10
C LYS A 124 8.31 -9.73 1.98
N ARG A 125 8.73 -8.48 2.10
CA ARG A 125 9.95 -8.09 2.82
C ARG A 125 9.86 -8.35 4.33
N MET A 126 8.66 -8.21 4.89
CA MET A 126 8.35 -8.43 6.31
C MET A 126 7.85 -9.87 6.58
N ASN A 127 7.87 -10.77 5.59
CA ASN A 127 7.38 -12.14 5.69
C ASN A 127 5.96 -12.28 6.27
N LEU A 128 5.09 -11.29 6.00
CA LEU A 128 3.70 -11.27 6.49
C LEU A 128 2.87 -12.26 5.68
N THR A 129 2.63 -13.43 6.28
CA THR A 129 1.84 -14.51 5.69
C THR A 129 0.42 -14.44 6.24
N GLY A 130 -0.60 -14.44 5.38
CA GLY A 130 -2.00 -14.39 5.83
C GLY A 130 -2.51 -13.03 6.29
N THR A 131 -1.64 -12.03 6.44
CA THR A 131 -2.00 -10.69 6.92
C THR A 131 -2.06 -9.66 5.78
N PRO A 132 -3.15 -8.89 5.63
CA PRO A 132 -3.19 -7.79 4.69
C PRO A 132 -2.27 -6.64 5.14
N VAL A 133 -1.60 -6.01 4.18
CA VAL A 133 -0.80 -4.80 4.39
C VAL A 133 -1.49 -3.62 3.74
N PHE A 134 -1.79 -2.60 4.53
CA PHE A 134 -2.40 -1.37 4.06
C PHE A 134 -1.36 -0.27 3.96
N ILE A 135 -1.35 0.41 2.81
CA ILE A 135 -0.49 1.57 2.58
C ILE A 135 -1.36 2.81 2.67
N GLU A 136 -1.04 3.65 3.64
CA GLU A 136 -1.62 4.97 3.81
C GLU A 136 -0.59 6.04 3.44
N PHE A 137 -1.04 7.02 2.68
CA PHE A 137 -0.19 8.10 2.20
C PHE A 137 -0.52 9.36 2.98
N LYS A 138 0.43 9.85 3.78
CA LYS A 138 0.30 11.15 4.43
C LYS A 138 1.03 12.21 3.61
N HIS A 139 0.33 13.32 3.41
CA HIS A 139 0.92 14.50 2.81
C HIS A 139 1.50 15.35 3.94
N GLY A 140 2.71 15.87 3.76
CA GLY A 140 3.20 16.91 4.67
C GLY A 140 2.37 18.17 4.47
N ASP A 141 1.79 18.71 5.53
CA ASP A 141 1.17 20.02 5.47
C ASP A 141 2.23 21.07 5.18
N ASN A 142 1.95 21.98 4.25
CA ASN A 142 2.82 23.12 3.99
C ASN A 142 2.49 24.22 5.01
N PRO A 143 3.34 24.48 6.02
CA PRO A 143 3.07 25.50 7.04
C PRO A 143 2.93 26.91 6.44
N TYR A 144 3.50 27.15 5.25
CA TYR A 144 3.42 28.43 4.54
C TYR A 144 2.16 28.58 3.67
N LYS A 145 1.22 27.62 3.70
CA LYS A 145 -0.01 27.71 2.90
C LYS A 145 -0.94 28.83 3.37
N ALA A 146 -0.96 29.11 4.67
CA ALA A 146 -1.76 30.19 5.27
C ALA A 146 -1.11 31.57 5.11
N SER A 147 0.24 31.63 5.07
CA SER A 147 0.97 32.85 4.75
C SER A 147 1.01 33.05 3.23
N GLY A 148 -0.11 33.48 2.65
CA GLY A 148 -0.10 34.00 1.29
C GLY A 148 0.95 35.11 1.20
N ASN A 149 1.94 34.96 0.32
CA ASN A 149 2.92 36.01 0.10
C ASN A 149 2.21 37.21 -0.55
N THR A 150 1.76 38.18 0.25
CA THR A 150 1.21 39.43 -0.25
C THR A 150 2.31 40.10 -1.06
N LEU A 151 2.17 40.06 -2.39
CA LEU A 151 3.18 40.60 -3.30
C LEU A 151 3.47 42.04 -2.91
N THR A 152 4.74 42.34 -2.63
CA THR A 152 5.16 43.71 -2.35
C THR A 152 4.85 44.61 -3.54
N ARG A 153 4.66 45.92 -3.31
CA ARG A 153 4.41 46.92 -4.38
C ARG A 153 5.41 46.81 -5.54
N ARG A 154 6.67 46.49 -5.24
CA ARG A 154 7.74 46.24 -6.23
C ARG A 154 7.47 44.99 -7.07
N GLN A 155 7.06 43.89 -6.46
CA GLN A 155 6.73 42.65 -7.16
C GLN A 155 5.47 42.80 -8.03
N LEU A 156 4.46 43.53 -7.56
CA LEU A 156 3.26 43.87 -8.34
C LEU A 156 3.61 44.71 -9.59
N ARG A 157 4.46 45.73 -9.45
CA ARG A 157 4.97 46.54 -10.57
C ARG A 157 5.76 45.70 -11.57
N LYS A 158 6.65 44.83 -11.10
CA LYS A 158 7.44 43.91 -11.96
C LYS A 158 6.53 42.96 -12.73
N ARG A 159 5.51 42.38 -12.06
CA ARG A 159 4.54 41.47 -12.68
C ARG A 159 3.72 42.18 -13.76
N ARG A 160 3.21 43.41 -13.50
CA ARG A 160 2.48 44.20 -14.50
C ARG A 160 3.32 44.48 -15.74
N ARG A 161 4.57 44.94 -15.58
CA ARG A 161 5.49 45.19 -16.71
C ARG A 161 5.72 43.94 -17.56
N LEU A 162 5.90 42.78 -16.94
CA LEU A 162 6.11 41.52 -17.66
C LEU A 162 4.87 41.09 -18.46
N ILE A 163 3.67 41.28 -17.91
CA ILE A 163 2.40 40.96 -18.60
C ILE A 163 2.15 41.91 -19.77
N GLU A 164 2.42 43.21 -19.60
CA GLU A 164 2.30 44.19 -20.70
C GLU A 164 3.27 43.87 -21.84
N HIS A 165 4.50 43.49 -21.51
CA HIS A 165 5.49 43.11 -22.51
C HIS A 165 5.14 41.81 -23.23
N SER A 166 4.55 40.82 -22.53
CA SER A 166 4.15 39.55 -23.16
C SER A 166 2.93 39.68 -24.06
N ARG A 167 2.10 40.73 -23.88
CA ARG A 167 0.91 41.01 -24.71
C ARG A 167 1.22 41.85 -25.96
N LYS A 168 2.40 42.46 -26.03
CA LYS A 168 2.88 43.23 -27.19
C LYS A 168 3.67 42.40 -28.21
N ARG A 169 3.95 41.13 -27.90
CA ARG A 169 4.44 40.11 -28.84
C ARG A 169 3.27 39.25 -29.29
#